data_AF-A0A914S9Z5-F1
#
_entry.id   AF-A0A914S9Z5-F1
#
_cell.length_a   1.000
_cell.length_b   1.000
_cell.length_c   1.000
_cell.angle_alpha   90.00
_cell.angle_beta   90.00
_cell.angle_gamma   90.00
#
_symmetry.space_group_name_H-M   'P 1'
#
loop_
_entity.id
_entity.type
_entity.pdbx_description
1 polymer ?
#
loop_
_entity_poly.entity_id
_entity_poly.type
_entity_poly.pdbx_seq_one_letter_code
_entity_poly.pdbx_strand_id
1 'polypeptide(L)'
;MNLPEFRSNSREVLSTLNEDSESVQQSATLLGVVWDLQEDTMVVNTKKCDNWPATKRQFLAYTTEFYDFLGLFTPATLSLPQHLWKKEYDWNQPFDNTDRQTAAALLERFQEQSLKSDRKLTAELDKKCAEIHVFVDACRSAYFAVAYLCSYSQDRYENSLLMSKSRMTPIRGITIPRLELMAALIGSRSLNFVKGQLKHTGPTFLWSDSQATLHWIATATTVDRFVDNRLAEIRRSPTQFRYVDSGNNPADLATLTGEKNLHFSSKKAGIGLNGQLHKTHTLNKLERTTVHVLRVIKRVLRSTQIHLGRRLWETVELEGPVTAEKY
;
A
#
# COMPACT_ATOMS: atom_id res chain seq x y z
N MET A 1 33.52 -19.86 -3.40
CA MET A 1 32.43 -19.11 -2.76
C MET A 1 31.25 -20.07 -2.69
N ASN A 2 31.12 -20.80 -1.57
CA ASN A 2 29.95 -21.66 -1.36
C ASN A 2 28.76 -20.73 -1.13
N LEU A 3 27.90 -20.59 -2.14
CA LEU A 3 26.60 -19.94 -1.96
C LEU A 3 25.85 -20.78 -0.93
N PRO A 4 25.67 -20.27 0.31
CA PRO A 4 24.97 -21.03 1.31
C PRO A 4 23.50 -21.03 0.88
N GLU A 5 23.00 -22.21 0.54
CA GLU A 5 21.58 -22.52 0.48
C GLU A 5 20.76 -21.84 -0.63
N PHE A 6 20.71 -22.47 -1.80
CA PHE A 6 19.64 -22.20 -2.76
C PHE A 6 18.29 -22.63 -2.19
N ARG A 7 17.27 -21.79 -2.37
CA ARG A 7 15.88 -22.04 -1.96
C ARG A 7 14.95 -21.75 -3.13
N SER A 8 13.94 -22.60 -3.30
CA SER A 8 12.99 -22.54 -4.42
C SER A 8 11.61 -22.93 -3.92
N ASN A 9 10.57 -22.29 -4.44
CA ASN A 9 9.18 -22.69 -4.25
C ASN A 9 8.71 -23.70 -5.33
N SER A 10 9.55 -24.02 -6.32
CA SER A 10 9.25 -25.05 -7.32
C SER A 10 9.69 -26.42 -6.83
N ARG A 11 8.72 -27.34 -6.71
CA ARG A 11 8.99 -28.75 -6.33
C ARG A 11 9.90 -29.45 -7.34
N GLU A 12 9.75 -29.15 -8.62
CA GLU A 12 10.61 -29.70 -9.68
C GLU A 12 12.06 -29.27 -9.46
N VAL A 13 12.28 -27.97 -9.24
CA VAL A 13 13.63 -27.44 -8.99
C VAL A 13 14.22 -28.00 -7.70
N LEU A 14 13.42 -28.11 -6.62
CA LEU A 14 13.88 -28.71 -5.37
C LEU A 14 14.25 -30.19 -5.54
N SER A 15 13.48 -30.95 -6.35
CA SER A 15 13.77 -32.37 -6.62
C SER A 15 15.05 -32.58 -7.41
N THR A 16 15.46 -31.61 -8.25
CA THR A 16 16.74 -31.64 -8.97
C THR A 16 17.94 -31.22 -8.12
N LEU A 17 17.71 -30.52 -7.00
CA LEU A 17 18.76 -29.95 -6.16
C LEU A 17 19.07 -30.80 -4.92
N ASN A 18 18.09 -31.56 -4.42
CA ASN A 18 18.21 -32.36 -3.20
C ASN A 18 18.20 -33.85 -3.55
N GLU A 19 19.36 -34.45 -3.85
CA GLU A 19 19.48 -35.91 -3.94
C GLU A 19 19.39 -36.60 -2.55
N ASP A 20 19.68 -35.91 -1.44
CA ASP A 20 19.84 -36.56 -0.11
C ASP A 20 19.38 -35.72 1.11
N SER A 21 18.19 -35.10 1.12
CA SER A 21 17.75 -34.35 2.33
C SER A 21 16.23 -34.41 2.57
N GLU A 22 15.82 -35.30 3.47
CA GLU A 22 14.44 -35.52 3.97
C GLU A 22 13.84 -34.37 4.81
N SER A 23 14.38 -33.15 4.74
CA SER A 23 13.70 -31.98 5.31
C SER A 23 13.50 -30.92 4.23
N VAL A 24 12.35 -31.01 3.54
CA VAL A 24 11.85 -29.91 2.71
C VAL A 24 11.59 -28.73 3.65
N GLN A 25 12.55 -27.81 3.75
CA GLN A 25 12.35 -26.57 4.50
C GLN A 25 11.10 -25.88 3.96
N GLN A 26 10.14 -25.63 4.85
CA GLN A 26 8.84 -25.06 4.50
C GLN A 26 8.89 -23.53 4.40
N SER A 27 9.96 -22.92 4.91
CA SER A 27 10.15 -21.48 4.90
C SER A 27 11.63 -21.09 4.80
N ALA A 28 11.90 -19.92 4.23
CA ALA A 28 13.22 -19.28 4.21
C ALA A 28 13.13 -17.86 4.78
N THR A 29 14.27 -17.22 5.06
CA THR A 29 14.30 -15.79 5.47
C THR A 29 14.94 -14.95 4.38
N LEU A 30 14.26 -13.89 3.96
CA LEU A 30 14.75 -12.91 2.99
C LEU A 30 14.70 -11.51 3.61
N LEU A 31 15.88 -10.91 3.85
CA LEU A 31 16.00 -9.55 4.43
C LEU A 31 15.22 -9.35 5.75
N GLY A 32 15.13 -10.39 6.58
CA GLY A 32 14.38 -10.37 7.85
C GLY A 32 12.88 -10.62 7.72
N VAL A 33 12.38 -10.91 6.51
CA VAL A 33 10.99 -11.34 6.26
C VAL A 33 10.96 -12.85 6.00
N VAL A 34 9.96 -13.54 6.55
CA VAL A 34 9.78 -14.98 6.31
C VAL A 34 9.19 -15.17 4.92
N TRP A 35 9.76 -16.05 4.11
CA TRP A 35 9.22 -16.52 2.86
C TRP A 35 8.65 -17.93 3.07
N ASP A 36 7.34 -18.06 2.99
CA ASP A 36 6.65 -19.35 2.93
C ASP A 36 6.84 -19.95 1.54
N LEU A 37 7.57 -21.06 1.48
CA LEU A 37 7.94 -21.71 0.22
C LEU A 37 6.79 -22.53 -0.37
N GLN A 38 5.79 -22.90 0.43
CA GLN A 38 4.65 -23.69 -0.03
C GLN A 38 3.62 -22.80 -0.71
N GLU A 39 3.25 -21.71 -0.04
CA GLU A 39 2.24 -20.76 -0.54
C GLU A 39 2.85 -19.67 -1.43
N ASP A 40 4.18 -19.59 -1.50
CA ASP A 40 4.93 -18.51 -2.17
C ASP A 40 4.56 -17.10 -1.67
N THR A 41 4.46 -16.97 -0.34
CA THR A 41 4.06 -15.73 0.33
C THR A 41 5.16 -15.18 1.22
N MET A 42 5.30 -13.86 1.22
CA MET A 42 6.11 -13.12 2.19
C MET A 42 5.27 -12.88 3.44
N VAL A 43 5.76 -13.30 4.59
CA VAL A 43 5.08 -13.26 5.87
C VAL A 43 5.87 -12.41 6.86
N VAL A 44 5.20 -11.40 7.41
CA VAL A 44 5.69 -10.60 8.53
C VAL A 44 4.84 -10.91 9.75
N ASN A 45 5.48 -11.47 10.76
CA ASN A 45 4.86 -11.71 12.06
C ASN A 45 5.28 -10.60 13.02
N THR A 46 4.32 -9.83 13.46
CA THR A 46 4.53 -8.76 14.43
C THR A 46 4.47 -9.32 15.84
N LYS A 47 5.48 -9.00 16.67
CA LYS A 47 5.61 -9.55 18.01
C LYS A 47 4.70 -8.85 19.00
N LYS A 48 4.19 -9.58 19.99
CA LYS A 48 3.61 -8.96 21.18
C LYS A 48 4.68 -8.13 21.90
N CYS A 49 4.34 -6.91 22.28
CA CYS A 49 5.19 -6.04 23.09
C CYS A 49 4.58 -5.95 24.49
N ASP A 50 5.15 -6.70 25.45
CA ASP A 50 4.71 -6.64 26.85
C ASP A 50 5.17 -5.34 27.52
N ASN A 51 6.32 -4.80 27.11
CA ASN A 51 6.89 -3.54 27.60
C ASN A 51 6.97 -2.52 26.48
N TRP A 52 5.97 -1.63 26.43
CA TRP A 52 5.91 -0.59 25.42
C TRP A 52 7.16 0.29 25.40
N PRO A 53 7.70 0.60 24.20
CA PRO A 53 8.84 1.48 24.05
C PRO A 53 8.67 2.77 24.84
N ALA A 54 9.62 3.02 25.74
CA ALA A 54 9.66 4.23 26.54
C ALA A 54 10.47 5.33 25.87
N THR A 55 11.29 5.01 24.86
CA THR A 55 12.19 5.96 24.19
C THR A 55 12.06 5.89 22.67
N LYS A 56 12.55 6.93 22.00
CA LYS A 56 12.65 7.01 20.53
C LYS A 56 13.39 5.82 19.93
N ARG A 57 14.52 5.44 20.54
CA ARG A 57 15.34 4.31 20.10
C ARG A 57 14.59 2.99 20.21
N GLN A 58 13.90 2.75 21.32
CA GLN A 58 13.11 1.53 21.52
C GLN A 58 11.94 1.46 20.54
N PHE A 59 11.27 2.59 20.28
CA PHE A 59 10.14 2.63 19.36
C PHE A 59 10.59 2.26 17.95
N LEU A 60 11.67 2.89 17.49
CA LEU A 60 12.21 2.62 16.16
C LEU A 60 12.73 1.20 16.03
N ALA A 61 13.47 0.69 17.04
CA ALA A 61 13.94 -0.69 17.05
C ALA A 61 12.81 -1.71 16.90
N TYR A 62 11.65 -1.46 17.53
CA TYR A 62 10.48 -2.31 17.38
C TYR A 62 9.87 -2.21 15.97
N THR A 63 9.76 -1.00 15.41
CA THR A 63 9.15 -0.79 14.08
C THR A 63 10.03 -1.22 12.91
N THR A 64 11.35 -1.31 13.11
CA THR A 64 12.33 -1.64 12.06
C THR A 64 12.91 -3.05 12.21
N GLU A 65 12.21 -3.94 12.91
CA GLU A 65 12.67 -5.32 13.12
C GLU A 65 12.84 -6.09 11.79
N PHE A 66 12.03 -5.77 10.78
CA PHE A 66 12.16 -6.30 9.43
C PHE A 66 12.32 -5.16 8.42
N TYR A 67 13.02 -5.45 7.32
CA TYR A 67 13.28 -4.46 6.28
C TYR A 67 12.25 -4.57 5.15
N ASP A 68 11.25 -3.69 5.16
CA ASP A 68 10.23 -3.61 4.11
C ASP A 68 10.71 -2.81 2.89
N PHE A 69 11.56 -3.43 2.07
CA PHE A 69 12.20 -2.80 0.92
C PHE A 69 11.22 -2.31 -0.16
N LEU A 70 10.07 -3.00 -0.32
CA LEU A 70 9.03 -2.65 -1.29
C LEU A 70 7.87 -1.87 -0.66
N GLY A 71 7.85 -1.68 0.65
CA GLY A 71 6.72 -1.04 1.32
C GLY A 71 5.44 -1.90 1.31
N LEU A 72 5.54 -3.23 1.20
CA LEU A 72 4.37 -4.13 1.16
C LEU A 72 3.58 -4.08 2.48
N PHE A 73 4.27 -3.75 3.57
CA PHE A 73 3.74 -3.67 4.91
C PHE A 73 3.82 -2.24 5.45
N THR A 74 3.86 -1.22 4.58
CA THR A 74 3.96 0.20 4.96
C THR A 74 2.93 0.68 5.99
N PRO A 75 1.69 0.15 6.05
CA PRO A 75 0.81 0.46 7.17
C PRO A 75 1.35 -0.01 8.53
N ALA A 76 2.10 -1.11 8.56
CA ALA A 76 2.67 -1.75 9.75
C ALA A 76 4.11 -1.32 10.08
N THR A 77 4.89 -0.90 9.08
CA THR A 77 6.20 -0.25 9.29
C THR A 77 6.00 1.22 9.64
N LEU A 78 5.41 1.45 10.81
CA LEU A 78 5.15 2.79 11.32
C LEU A 78 6.47 3.52 11.59
N SER A 79 6.73 4.61 10.88
CA SER A 79 7.74 5.57 11.33
C SER A 79 7.22 6.35 12.54
N LEU A 80 8.12 6.76 13.44
CA LEU A 80 7.77 7.60 14.58
C LEU A 80 6.92 8.83 14.12
N PRO A 81 5.76 9.10 14.73
CA PRO A 81 4.88 10.20 14.35
C PRO A 81 5.56 11.56 14.31
N GLN A 82 5.08 12.44 13.43
CA GLN A 82 5.66 13.78 13.26
C GLN A 82 5.64 14.60 14.55
N HIS A 83 4.61 14.47 15.39
CA HIS A 83 4.52 15.21 16.64
C HIS A 83 5.61 14.81 17.64
N LEU A 84 5.99 13.51 17.70
CA LEU A 84 7.10 13.05 18.54
C LEU A 84 8.45 13.51 17.98
N TRP A 85 8.59 13.64 16.66
CA TRP A 85 9.77 14.27 16.06
C TRP A 85 9.90 15.75 16.43
N LYS A 86 8.78 16.48 16.50
CA LYS A 86 8.74 17.91 16.85
C LYS A 86 9.13 18.20 18.29
N LYS A 87 8.96 17.24 19.20
CA LYS A 87 9.35 17.38 20.62
C LYS A 87 10.84 17.20 20.87
N GLU A 88 11.63 16.88 19.84
CA GLU A 88 13.10 16.83 19.88
C GLU A 88 13.69 15.94 21.00
N TYR A 89 12.98 14.88 21.39
CA TYR A 89 13.53 13.86 22.30
C TYR A 89 14.87 13.32 21.80
N ASP A 90 15.85 13.24 22.70
CA ASP A 90 17.06 12.47 22.46
C ASP A 90 16.73 10.97 22.36
N TRP A 91 17.61 10.20 21.71
CA TRP A 91 17.40 8.79 21.37
C TRP A 91 17.01 7.91 22.56
N ASN A 92 17.65 8.15 23.71
CA ASN A 92 17.41 7.38 24.94
C ASN A 92 16.57 8.14 25.97
N GLN A 93 16.08 9.34 25.64
CA GLN A 93 15.23 10.11 26.53
C GLN A 93 13.85 9.43 26.62
N PRO A 94 13.32 9.22 27.84
CA PRO A 94 11.97 8.72 28.01
C PRO A 94 10.92 9.72 27.47
N PHE A 95 9.92 9.19 26.77
CA PHE A 95 8.73 9.94 26.42
C PHE A 95 7.96 10.38 27.67
N ASP A 96 7.24 11.50 27.57
CA ASP A 96 6.26 11.85 28.59
C ASP A 96 5.10 10.84 28.59
N ASN A 97 4.25 10.87 29.64
CA ASN A 97 3.18 9.89 29.79
C ASN A 97 2.19 9.90 28.60
N THR A 98 1.90 11.07 28.05
CA THR A 98 0.95 11.24 26.94
C THR A 98 1.52 10.68 25.63
N ASP A 99 2.78 10.95 25.36
CA ASP A 99 3.48 10.46 24.17
C ASP A 99 3.75 8.97 24.25
N ARG A 100 4.06 8.45 25.44
CA ARG A 100 4.20 7.02 25.67
C ARG A 100 2.89 6.29 25.39
N GLN A 101 1.76 6.83 25.83
CA GLN A 101 0.43 6.28 25.49
C GLN A 101 0.16 6.34 23.99
N THR A 102 0.51 7.45 23.33
CA THR A 102 0.34 7.60 21.89
C THR A 102 1.20 6.61 21.10
N ALA A 103 2.46 6.44 21.50
CA ALA A 103 3.38 5.46 20.93
C ALA A 103 2.88 4.02 21.14
N ALA A 104 2.42 3.69 22.35
CA ALA A 104 1.84 2.38 22.65
C ALA A 104 0.61 2.08 21.79
N ALA A 105 -0.35 3.02 21.73
CA ALA A 105 -1.57 2.87 20.94
C ALA A 105 -1.31 2.67 19.44
N LEU A 106 -0.23 3.27 18.91
CA LEU A 106 0.18 3.06 17.53
C LEU A 106 0.69 1.64 17.28
N LEU A 107 1.52 1.13 18.16
CA LEU A 107 2.12 -0.20 18.03
C LEU A 107 1.12 -1.32 18.35
N GLU A 108 0.17 -1.09 19.26
CA GLU A 108 -0.89 -2.05 19.64
C GLU A 108 -1.74 -2.49 18.46
N ARG A 109 -1.97 -1.59 17.51
CA ARG A 109 -2.72 -1.87 16.28
C ARG A 109 -2.06 -2.94 15.40
N PHE A 110 -0.76 -3.13 15.57
CA PHE A 110 0.05 -4.03 14.78
C PHE A 110 0.68 -5.11 15.66
N GLN A 111 0.18 -5.39 16.86
CA GLN A 111 0.65 -6.53 17.63
C GLN A 111 -0.02 -7.84 17.16
N GLU A 112 0.76 -8.92 17.23
CA GLU A 112 0.28 -10.29 17.01
C GLU A 112 -0.44 -10.47 15.67
N GLN A 113 -0.09 -9.66 14.68
CA GLN A 113 -0.56 -9.77 13.30
C GLN A 113 0.41 -10.62 12.49
N SER A 114 -0.16 -11.54 11.70
CA SER A 114 0.54 -12.19 10.60
C SER A 114 0.10 -11.53 9.30
N LEU A 115 0.98 -10.69 8.75
CA LEU A 115 0.74 -9.99 7.49
C LEU A 115 1.35 -10.82 6.37
N LYS A 116 0.55 -11.10 5.34
CA LYS A 116 0.97 -11.89 4.18
C LYS A 116 0.88 -11.06 2.92
N SER A 117 1.86 -11.23 2.03
CA SER A 117 1.85 -10.68 0.68
C SER A 117 2.33 -11.74 -0.29
N ASP A 118 1.59 -11.97 -1.36
CA ASP A 118 2.01 -12.89 -2.41
C ASP A 118 3.31 -12.40 -3.05
N ARG A 119 4.30 -13.28 -3.21
CA ARG A 119 5.57 -12.95 -3.87
C ARG A 119 5.42 -13.02 -5.39
N LYS A 120 4.60 -13.97 -5.86
CA LYS A 120 4.27 -14.12 -7.27
C LYS A 120 3.41 -12.94 -7.74
N LEU A 121 3.93 -12.18 -8.68
CA LEU A 121 3.13 -11.23 -9.45
C LEU A 121 2.20 -12.01 -10.39
N THR A 122 1.00 -11.46 -10.67
CA THR A 122 -0.05 -12.03 -11.56
C THR A 122 0.52 -12.92 -12.68
N ALA A 123 -0.10 -14.08 -12.89
CA ALA A 123 0.48 -15.23 -13.59
C ALA A 123 0.91 -14.98 -15.05
N GLU A 124 0.42 -13.90 -15.65
CA GLU A 124 0.81 -13.47 -16.99
C GLU A 124 1.38 -12.05 -16.90
N LEU A 125 2.70 -11.96 -16.71
CA LEU A 125 3.51 -10.80 -17.12
C LEU A 125 3.48 -10.61 -18.66
N ASP A 126 2.39 -11.01 -19.34
CA ASP A 126 2.26 -10.75 -20.75
C ASP A 126 2.17 -9.23 -20.93
N LYS A 127 3.31 -8.68 -21.35
CA LYS A 127 3.66 -7.26 -21.28
C LYS A 127 2.68 -6.38 -22.07
N LYS A 128 1.84 -6.99 -22.90
CA LYS A 128 0.84 -6.33 -23.74
C LYS A 128 -0.51 -6.13 -23.05
N CYS A 129 -0.87 -6.97 -22.07
CA CYS A 129 -2.18 -6.93 -21.40
C CYS A 129 -2.12 -6.43 -19.95
N ALA A 130 -0.92 -6.17 -19.44
CA ALA A 130 -0.72 -5.64 -18.10
C ALA A 130 -0.63 -4.10 -18.09
N GLU A 131 -1.14 -3.50 -17.03
CA GLU A 131 -1.13 -2.07 -16.77
C GLU A 131 -0.57 -1.78 -15.38
N ILE A 132 0.14 -0.67 -15.22
CA ILE A 132 0.61 -0.23 -13.90
C ILE A 132 -0.23 0.96 -13.44
N HIS A 133 -0.83 0.85 -12.27
CA HIS A 133 -1.63 1.90 -11.64
C HIS A 133 -0.96 2.34 -10.35
N VAL A 134 -0.62 3.63 -10.27
CA VAL A 134 -0.08 4.24 -9.06
C VAL A 134 -1.11 5.18 -8.46
N PHE A 135 -1.51 4.92 -7.22
CA PHE A 135 -2.42 5.76 -6.46
C PHE A 135 -1.63 6.58 -5.46
N VAL A 136 -1.94 7.87 -5.34
CA VAL A 136 -1.27 8.77 -4.41
C VAL A 136 -2.28 9.46 -3.50
N ASP A 137 -1.88 9.71 -2.26
CA ASP A 137 -2.66 10.47 -1.27
C ASP A 137 -1.72 11.19 -0.30
N ALA A 138 -2.20 12.26 0.33
CA ALA A 138 -1.50 12.98 1.37
C ALA A 138 -2.41 13.42 2.51
N CYS A 139 -1.88 13.30 3.74
CA CYS A 139 -2.43 13.92 4.94
C CYS A 139 -1.40 14.88 5.55
N ARG A 140 -1.74 15.55 6.67
CA ARG A 140 -0.83 16.55 7.26
C ARG A 140 0.41 15.89 7.87
N SER A 141 0.37 14.61 8.22
CA SER A 141 1.48 13.88 8.84
C SER A 141 2.31 13.07 7.86
N ALA A 142 1.75 12.61 6.74
CA ALA A 142 2.49 11.86 5.73
C ALA A 142 1.86 11.93 4.34
N TYR A 143 2.63 11.57 3.33
CA TYR A 143 2.17 11.38 1.95
C TYR A 143 2.64 10.04 1.40
N PHE A 144 1.85 9.45 0.52
CA PHE A 144 1.92 8.04 0.13
C PHE A 144 1.75 7.85 -1.37
N ALA A 145 2.36 6.79 -1.87
CA ALA A 145 2.13 6.25 -3.21
C ALA A 145 2.06 4.72 -3.15
N VAL A 146 1.10 4.13 -3.85
CA VAL A 146 0.89 2.68 -3.91
C VAL A 146 0.79 2.25 -5.37
N ALA A 147 1.66 1.36 -5.81
CA ALA A 147 1.76 0.89 -7.19
C ALA A 147 1.23 -0.55 -7.31
N TYR A 148 0.30 -0.75 -8.23
CA TYR A 148 -0.28 -2.05 -8.56
C TYR A 148 0.02 -2.43 -10.00
N LEU A 149 0.29 -3.71 -10.22
CA LEU A 149 0.20 -4.34 -11.53
C LEU A 149 -1.23 -4.85 -11.67
N CYS A 150 -1.88 -4.55 -12.78
CA CYS A 150 -3.22 -5.02 -13.10
C CYS A 150 -3.15 -5.75 -14.45
N SER A 151 -3.79 -6.90 -14.55
CA SER A 151 -3.94 -7.62 -15.81
C SER A 151 -5.36 -8.13 -15.95
N TYR A 152 -5.75 -8.39 -17.19
CA TYR A 152 -6.99 -9.08 -17.51
C TYR A 152 -6.65 -10.35 -18.26
N SER A 153 -6.93 -11.50 -17.64
CA SER A 153 -6.68 -12.81 -18.21
C SER A 153 -7.84 -13.74 -17.87
N GLN A 154 -8.21 -14.64 -18.80
CA GLN A 154 -9.25 -15.65 -18.59
C GLN A 154 -10.56 -15.05 -18.02
N ASP A 155 -11.02 -13.94 -18.59
CA ASP A 155 -12.19 -13.17 -18.17
C ASP A 155 -12.18 -12.65 -16.72
N ARG A 156 -11.01 -12.63 -16.07
CA ARG A 156 -10.81 -12.16 -14.70
C ARG A 156 -9.78 -11.04 -14.64
N TYR A 157 -10.08 -10.05 -13.81
CA TYR A 157 -9.10 -9.03 -13.42
C TYR A 157 -8.26 -9.57 -12.28
N GLU A 158 -6.96 -9.59 -12.50
CA GLU A 158 -5.96 -9.87 -11.47
C GLU A 158 -5.20 -8.58 -11.14
N ASN A 159 -4.80 -8.42 -9.88
CA ASN A 159 -3.84 -7.39 -9.51
C ASN A 159 -2.87 -7.88 -8.45
N SER A 160 -1.70 -7.26 -8.45
CA SER A 160 -0.65 -7.49 -7.46
C SER A 160 -0.09 -6.16 -7.00
N LEU A 161 0.09 -6.00 -5.69
CA LEU A 161 0.83 -4.87 -5.14
C LEU A 161 2.30 -5.01 -5.54
N LEU A 162 2.82 -4.03 -6.28
CA LEU A 162 4.23 -4.02 -6.69
C LEU A 162 5.12 -3.36 -5.63
N MET A 163 4.67 -2.21 -5.14
CA MET A 163 5.44 -1.39 -4.24
C MET A 163 4.51 -0.37 -3.57
N SER A 164 4.78 -0.02 -2.33
CA SER A 164 4.28 1.21 -1.74
C SER A 164 5.42 2.06 -1.19
N LYS A 165 5.17 3.35 -1.04
CA LYS A 165 6.14 4.31 -0.54
C LYS A 165 5.45 5.36 0.29
N SER A 166 5.94 5.55 1.51
CA SER A 166 5.49 6.60 2.43
C SER A 166 6.63 7.57 2.73
N ARG A 167 6.26 8.80 3.08
CA ARG A 167 7.16 9.81 3.61
C ARG A 167 6.43 10.67 4.64
N MET A 168 7.06 10.88 5.78
CA MET A 168 6.59 11.82 6.78
C MET A 168 6.71 13.26 6.26
N THR A 169 5.78 14.11 6.65
CA THR A 169 5.80 15.51 6.24
C THR A 169 6.94 16.27 6.92
N PRO A 170 7.58 17.22 6.20
CA PRO A 170 8.62 18.06 6.80
C PRO A 170 8.13 18.80 8.04
N ILE A 171 8.98 18.89 9.06
CA ILE A 171 8.67 19.56 10.34
C ILE A 171 8.29 21.03 10.14
N ARG A 172 8.94 21.71 9.18
CA ARG A 172 8.73 23.14 8.88
C ARG A 172 7.34 23.49 8.34
N GLY A 173 6.48 22.48 8.14
CA GLY A 173 5.11 22.65 7.66
C GLY A 173 5.07 22.94 6.16
N ILE A 174 4.22 22.22 5.45
CA ILE A 174 3.85 22.52 4.07
C ILE A 174 2.35 22.38 3.92
N THR A 175 1.77 23.19 3.04
CA THR A 175 0.33 23.23 2.79
C THR A 175 -0.14 21.90 2.20
N ILE A 176 -1.40 21.51 2.45
CA ILE A 176 -2.00 20.27 1.91
C ILE A 176 -1.84 20.16 0.38
N PRO A 177 -2.09 21.20 -0.45
CA PRO A 177 -1.87 21.09 -1.89
C PRO A 177 -0.43 20.76 -2.29
N ARG A 178 0.56 21.32 -1.58
CA ARG A 178 1.98 20.98 -1.79
C ARG A 178 2.29 19.55 -1.34
N LEU A 179 1.59 19.03 -0.34
CA LEU A 179 1.72 17.65 0.10
C LEU A 179 1.16 16.67 -0.92
N GLU A 180 -0.01 16.95 -1.46
CA GLU A 180 -0.62 16.17 -2.55
C GLU A 180 0.28 16.17 -3.80
N LEU A 181 0.90 17.31 -4.13
CA LEU A 181 1.92 17.38 -5.19
C LEU A 181 3.16 16.53 -4.87
N MET A 182 3.60 16.51 -3.61
CA MET A 182 4.71 15.65 -3.17
C MET A 182 4.34 14.17 -3.22
N ALA A 183 3.07 13.81 -2.96
CA ALA A 183 2.54 12.46 -3.16
C ALA A 183 2.64 12.05 -4.64
N ALA A 184 2.19 12.92 -5.55
CA ALA A 184 2.33 12.71 -7.01
C ALA A 184 3.80 12.58 -7.45
N LEU A 185 4.71 13.33 -6.83
CA LEU A 185 6.15 13.21 -7.09
C LEU A 185 6.70 11.85 -6.71
N ILE A 186 6.44 11.38 -5.47
CA ILE A 186 6.91 10.04 -5.07
C ILE A 186 6.22 8.94 -5.86
N GLY A 187 4.96 9.13 -6.25
CA GLY A 187 4.25 8.22 -7.14
C GLY A 187 4.91 8.11 -8.52
N SER A 188 5.29 9.25 -9.12
CA SER A 188 5.99 9.28 -10.41
C SER A 188 7.35 8.60 -10.34
N ARG A 189 8.11 8.80 -9.24
CA ARG A 189 9.37 8.11 -8.99
C ARG A 189 9.19 6.60 -8.80
N SER A 190 8.21 6.19 -7.98
CA SER A 190 7.89 4.78 -7.76
C SER A 190 7.48 4.11 -9.06
N LEU A 191 6.65 4.77 -9.88
CA LEU A 191 6.25 4.29 -11.20
C LEU A 191 7.46 4.04 -12.10
N ASN A 192 8.35 5.03 -12.24
CA ASN A 192 9.54 4.90 -13.10
C ASN A 192 10.45 3.77 -12.61
N PHE A 193 10.59 3.61 -11.29
CA PHE A 193 11.34 2.51 -10.70
C PHE A 193 10.75 1.15 -11.06
N VAL A 194 9.47 0.91 -10.75
CA VAL A 194 8.84 -0.41 -11.02
C VAL A 194 8.76 -0.70 -12.52
N LYS A 195 8.50 0.32 -13.35
CA LYS A 195 8.51 0.19 -14.81
C LYS A 195 9.88 -0.27 -15.32
N GLY A 196 10.96 0.32 -14.80
CA GLY A 196 12.33 -0.06 -15.14
C GLY A 196 12.67 -1.49 -14.70
N GLN A 197 12.33 -1.86 -13.46
CA GLN A 197 12.62 -3.20 -12.92
C GLN A 197 11.86 -4.30 -13.67
N LEU A 198 10.60 -4.07 -13.99
CA LEU A 198 9.77 -5.03 -14.74
C LEU A 198 10.02 -5.00 -16.25
N LYS A 199 10.83 -4.03 -16.74
CA LYS A 199 10.95 -3.71 -18.17
C LYS A 199 9.57 -3.58 -18.82
N HIS A 200 8.65 -2.92 -18.11
CA HIS A 200 7.24 -2.82 -18.48
C HIS A 200 7.07 -1.86 -19.66
N THR A 201 6.31 -2.30 -20.66
CA THR A 201 6.06 -1.55 -21.89
C THR A 201 4.59 -1.18 -22.09
N GLY A 202 3.69 -1.76 -21.29
CA GLY A 202 2.26 -1.47 -21.35
C GLY A 202 1.88 -0.12 -20.75
N PRO A 203 0.56 0.18 -20.71
CA PRO A 203 0.02 1.41 -20.15
C PRO A 203 0.42 1.64 -18.68
N THR A 204 0.56 2.92 -18.32
CA THR A 204 0.81 3.34 -16.95
C THR A 204 -0.05 4.54 -16.58
N PHE A 205 -0.58 4.54 -15.35
CA PHE A 205 -1.49 5.54 -14.85
C PHE A 205 -1.07 6.02 -13.45
N LEU A 206 -1.21 7.32 -13.20
CA LEU A 206 -1.09 7.90 -11.86
C LEU A 206 -2.42 8.55 -11.46
N TRP A 207 -2.96 8.12 -10.34
CA TRP A 207 -4.27 8.50 -9.82
C TRP A 207 -4.12 9.37 -8.57
N SER A 208 -4.84 10.48 -8.54
CA SER A 208 -4.93 11.36 -7.37
C SER A 208 -6.38 11.84 -7.19
N ASP A 209 -6.79 12.03 -5.96
CA ASP A 209 -8.05 12.66 -5.58
C ASP A 209 -7.93 14.19 -5.41
N SER A 210 -6.72 14.73 -5.51
CA SER A 210 -6.47 16.17 -5.50
C SER A 210 -6.66 16.77 -6.89
N GLN A 211 -7.82 17.38 -7.11
CA GLN A 211 -8.06 18.16 -8.33
C GLN A 211 -7.08 19.33 -8.47
N ALA A 212 -6.64 19.93 -7.36
CA ALA A 212 -5.63 20.99 -7.36
C ALA A 212 -4.29 20.48 -7.92
N THR A 213 -3.85 19.29 -7.49
CA THR A 213 -2.62 18.67 -7.98
C THR A 213 -2.73 18.31 -9.45
N LEU A 214 -3.84 17.70 -9.87
CA LEU A 214 -4.08 17.35 -11.27
C LEU A 214 -4.13 18.59 -12.18
N HIS A 215 -4.77 19.66 -11.70
CA HIS A 215 -4.78 20.94 -12.39
C HIS A 215 -3.37 21.48 -12.59
N TRP A 216 -2.56 21.55 -11.52
CA TRP A 216 -1.16 21.96 -11.62
C TRP A 216 -0.35 21.10 -12.59
N ILE A 217 -0.58 19.79 -12.61
CA ILE A 217 0.10 18.89 -13.56
C ILE A 217 -0.30 19.21 -15.00
N ALA A 218 -1.57 19.54 -15.27
CA ALA A 218 -2.06 19.87 -16.59
C ALA A 218 -1.64 21.27 -17.09
N THR A 219 -1.46 22.25 -16.19
CA THR A 219 -1.23 23.66 -16.57
C THR A 219 0.25 24.06 -16.69
N ALA A 220 0.64 24.72 -17.78
CA ALA A 220 2.04 25.05 -18.07
C ALA A 220 2.70 26.08 -17.11
N THR A 221 1.92 26.90 -16.41
CA THR A 221 2.43 28.06 -15.65
C THR A 221 2.07 27.99 -14.18
N THR A 222 3.07 27.92 -13.29
CA THR A 222 2.90 28.30 -11.89
C THR A 222 3.88 29.42 -11.54
N VAL A 223 3.58 30.20 -10.49
CA VAL A 223 4.45 31.31 -10.02
C VAL A 223 5.42 30.81 -8.93
N ASP A 224 5.28 29.57 -8.50
CA ASP A 224 5.97 29.00 -7.35
C ASP A 224 7.08 28.04 -7.78
N ARG A 225 8.34 28.46 -7.58
CA ARG A 225 9.53 27.63 -7.85
C ARG A 225 9.51 26.28 -7.13
N PHE A 226 8.90 26.17 -5.96
CA PHE A 226 8.74 24.89 -5.29
C PHE A 226 7.92 23.95 -6.16
N VAL A 227 6.77 24.42 -6.64
CA VAL A 227 5.82 23.66 -7.45
C VAL A 227 6.41 23.33 -8.82
N ASP A 228 6.96 24.33 -9.52
CA ASP A 228 7.52 24.15 -10.88
C ASP A 228 8.60 23.07 -10.94
N ASN A 229 9.51 23.04 -9.96
CA ASN A 229 10.58 22.05 -9.93
C ASN A 229 10.04 20.61 -9.77
N ARG A 230 8.97 20.41 -8.99
CA ARG A 230 8.32 19.09 -8.87
C ARG A 230 7.54 18.74 -10.12
N LEU A 231 6.81 19.69 -10.68
CA LEU A 231 6.05 19.49 -11.92
C LEU A 231 6.95 19.11 -13.08
N ALA A 232 8.12 19.74 -13.21
CA ALA A 232 9.12 19.40 -14.22
C ALA A 232 9.59 17.94 -14.12
N GLU A 233 9.68 17.38 -12.92
CA GLU A 233 10.02 15.97 -12.73
C GLU A 233 8.83 15.05 -12.98
N ILE A 234 7.66 15.37 -12.42
CA ILE A 234 6.42 14.59 -12.59
C ILE A 234 6.07 14.42 -14.07
N ARG A 235 6.18 15.50 -14.85
CA ARG A 235 5.87 15.50 -16.29
C ARG A 235 6.83 14.71 -17.16
N ARG A 236 8.03 14.37 -16.67
CA ARG A 236 8.97 13.50 -17.40
C ARG A 236 8.54 12.03 -17.39
N SER A 237 7.69 11.63 -16.43
CA SER A 237 7.15 10.28 -16.41
C SER A 237 6.15 10.11 -17.56
N PRO A 238 6.36 9.16 -18.49
CA PRO A 238 5.44 8.90 -19.59
C PRO A 238 4.21 8.14 -19.07
N THR A 239 3.36 8.83 -18.30
CA THR A 239 2.18 8.29 -17.62
C THR A 239 0.97 9.18 -17.85
N GLN A 240 -0.22 8.57 -17.76
CA GLN A 240 -1.47 9.32 -17.78
C GLN A 240 -1.88 9.69 -16.36
N PHE A 241 -2.17 10.96 -16.12
CA PHE A 241 -2.69 11.45 -14.85
C PHE A 241 -4.21 11.40 -14.84
N ARG A 242 -4.80 10.84 -13.79
CA ARG A 242 -6.24 10.62 -13.70
C ARG A 242 -6.78 10.96 -12.32
N TYR A 243 -8.04 11.39 -12.30
CA TYR A 243 -8.77 11.62 -11.07
C TYR A 243 -9.35 10.33 -10.52
N VAL A 244 -9.26 10.15 -9.21
CA VAL A 244 -9.99 9.12 -8.44
C VAL A 244 -10.72 9.80 -7.29
N ASP A 245 -11.94 9.37 -7.00
CA ASP A 245 -12.65 9.85 -5.81
C ASP A 245 -11.97 9.34 -4.53
N SER A 246 -11.86 10.15 -3.48
CA SER A 246 -11.16 9.80 -2.23
C SER A 246 -11.68 8.51 -1.59
N GLY A 247 -13.01 8.25 -1.65
CA GLY A 247 -13.58 7.00 -1.12
C GLY A 247 -13.16 5.74 -1.88
N ASN A 248 -12.65 5.92 -3.09
CA ASN A 248 -12.13 4.88 -3.97
C ASN A 248 -10.60 4.98 -4.12
N ASN A 249 -9.89 5.78 -3.34
CA ASN A 249 -8.44 5.87 -3.44
C ASN A 249 -7.77 4.81 -2.54
N PRO A 250 -7.05 3.80 -3.08
CA PRO A 250 -6.31 2.83 -2.27
C PRO A 250 -5.25 3.48 -1.36
N ALA A 251 -4.70 4.63 -1.75
CA ALA A 251 -3.70 5.34 -0.96
C ALA A 251 -4.27 5.98 0.32
N ASP A 252 -5.59 6.20 0.41
CA ASP A 252 -6.26 6.69 1.63
C ASP A 252 -6.07 5.74 2.81
N LEU A 253 -5.99 4.43 2.55
CA LEU A 253 -5.76 3.46 3.62
C LEU A 253 -4.40 3.63 4.29
N ALA A 254 -3.42 4.10 3.51
CA ALA A 254 -2.10 4.44 4.03
C ALA A 254 -2.09 5.79 4.76
N THR A 255 -2.95 6.76 4.42
CA THR A 255 -3.06 8.02 5.21
C THR A 255 -3.92 7.87 6.47
N LEU A 256 -4.88 6.94 6.49
CA LEU A 256 -5.72 6.63 7.66
C LEU A 256 -4.91 6.11 8.87
N THR A 257 -3.74 5.50 8.65
CA THR A 257 -2.81 5.13 9.72
C THR A 257 -2.00 6.33 10.24
N GLY A 258 -1.85 7.39 9.45
CA GLY A 258 -1.07 8.58 9.80
C GLY A 258 -1.77 9.60 10.71
N GLU A 259 -3.09 9.82 10.56
CA GLU A 259 -3.78 10.92 11.30
C GLU A 259 -5.24 10.67 11.70
N LYS A 260 -6.05 10.02 10.86
CA LYS A 260 -7.52 10.14 10.92
C LYS A 260 -8.22 9.33 12.03
N ASN A 261 -7.50 8.76 12.99
CA ASN A 261 -8.11 7.98 14.09
C ASN A 261 -8.02 8.63 15.48
N LEU A 262 -7.47 9.85 15.62
CA LEU A 262 -7.49 10.58 16.88
C LEU A 262 -8.87 11.18 17.23
N HIS A 263 -9.79 11.24 16.27
CA HIS A 263 -11.19 11.65 16.48
C HIS A 263 -12.15 10.83 15.62
N PHE A 264 -12.38 9.56 15.94
CA PHE A 264 -13.59 8.88 15.48
C PHE A 264 -14.68 9.03 16.55
N SER A 265 -15.45 10.12 16.45
CA SER A 265 -16.73 10.24 17.15
C SER A 265 -17.69 9.18 16.61
N SER A 266 -18.36 8.49 17.51
CA SER A 266 -19.25 7.33 17.34
C SER A 266 -20.49 7.54 16.45
N LYS A 267 -20.53 8.57 15.59
CA LYS A 267 -21.73 8.93 14.81
C LYS A 267 -21.75 8.46 13.35
N LYS A 268 -20.72 7.77 12.85
CA LYS A 268 -20.68 7.27 11.44
C LYS A 268 -20.85 5.77 11.25
N ALA A 269 -21.14 5.03 12.31
CA ALA A 269 -21.62 3.65 12.20
C ALA A 269 -22.98 3.57 12.90
N GLY A 270 -24.05 3.81 12.14
CA GLY A 270 -25.37 3.38 12.58
C GLY A 270 -25.41 1.85 12.52
N ILE A 271 -24.98 1.19 13.58
CA ILE A 271 -25.37 -0.16 14.01
C ILE A 271 -25.19 -0.18 15.53
N GLY A 272 -26.29 -0.43 16.23
CA GLY A 272 -26.36 -0.48 17.68
C GLY A 272 -25.44 -1.57 18.28
N LEU A 273 -24.89 -1.24 19.45
CA LEU A 273 -24.10 -2.09 20.31
C LEU A 273 -24.90 -3.31 20.78
N ASN A 274 -24.24 -4.48 20.80
CA ASN A 274 -24.13 -5.28 22.03
C ASN A 274 -23.05 -6.37 21.89
N GLY A 275 -22.08 -6.34 22.83
CA GLY A 275 -21.32 -7.49 23.31
C GLY A 275 -20.17 -8.04 22.45
N GLN A 276 -18.95 -7.92 22.96
CA GLN A 276 -17.71 -8.61 22.52
C GLN A 276 -17.06 -8.11 21.22
N LEU A 277 -16.57 -6.87 21.26
CA LEU A 277 -15.58 -6.34 20.32
C LEU A 277 -14.17 -6.56 20.87
N HIS A 278 -13.40 -7.53 20.37
CA HIS A 278 -11.93 -7.45 20.35
C HIS A 278 -11.32 -8.53 19.43
N LYS A 279 -10.27 -8.13 18.69
CA LYS A 279 -9.27 -8.94 17.95
C LYS A 279 -9.49 -9.31 16.47
N THR A 280 -10.71 -9.37 15.92
CA THR A 280 -10.95 -9.86 14.53
C THR A 280 -11.13 -8.78 13.45
N HIS A 281 -11.09 -7.50 13.82
CA HIS A 281 -11.54 -6.42 12.93
C HIS A 281 -10.50 -5.99 11.86
N THR A 282 -9.21 -6.22 12.10
CA THR A 282 -8.10 -5.71 11.25
C THR A 282 -7.79 -6.63 10.07
N LEU A 283 -7.79 -7.96 10.25
CA LEU A 283 -7.69 -8.95 9.16
C LEU A 283 -8.85 -8.81 8.18
N ASN A 284 -10.07 -8.72 8.71
CA ASN A 284 -11.25 -8.36 7.93
C ASN A 284 -11.07 -7.03 7.18
N LYS A 285 -10.32 -6.07 7.74
CA LYS A 285 -10.06 -4.78 7.07
C LYS A 285 -9.03 -4.90 5.97
N LEU A 286 -8.01 -5.75 6.10
CA LEU A 286 -6.99 -6.00 5.08
C LEU A 286 -7.53 -6.86 3.92
N GLU A 287 -8.31 -7.90 4.22
CA GLU A 287 -9.03 -8.69 3.21
C GLU A 287 -10.13 -7.86 2.52
N ARG A 288 -10.91 -7.08 3.30
CA ARG A 288 -11.83 -6.08 2.71
C ARG A 288 -11.07 -5.00 1.96
N THR A 289 -9.83 -4.69 2.31
CA THR A 289 -8.97 -3.75 1.56
C THR A 289 -8.58 -4.35 0.23
N THR A 290 -8.08 -5.59 0.18
CA THR A 290 -7.77 -6.25 -1.09
C THR A 290 -9.01 -6.37 -1.97
N VAL A 291 -10.16 -6.75 -1.39
CA VAL A 291 -11.45 -6.79 -2.10
C VAL A 291 -11.94 -5.39 -2.50
N HIS A 292 -11.76 -4.36 -1.66
CA HIS A 292 -12.13 -2.98 -1.97
C HIS A 292 -11.23 -2.40 -3.04
N VAL A 293 -9.92 -2.64 -2.98
CA VAL A 293 -8.93 -2.26 -4.00
C VAL A 293 -9.22 -2.99 -5.30
N LEU A 294 -9.55 -4.30 -5.27
CA LEU A 294 -10.03 -5.04 -6.44
C LEU A 294 -11.32 -4.44 -7.01
N ARG A 295 -12.30 -4.06 -6.17
CA ARG A 295 -13.54 -3.39 -6.61
C ARG A 295 -13.28 -2.01 -7.17
N VAL A 296 -12.40 -1.24 -6.55
CA VAL A 296 -11.96 0.09 -6.98
C VAL A 296 -11.29 -0.03 -8.33
N ILE A 297 -10.28 -0.91 -8.45
CA ILE A 297 -9.59 -1.15 -9.71
C ILE A 297 -10.60 -1.60 -10.76
N LYS A 298 -11.48 -2.58 -10.48
CA LYS A 298 -12.56 -2.97 -11.41
C LYS A 298 -13.46 -1.80 -11.79
N ARG A 299 -13.89 -0.97 -10.84
CA ARG A 299 -14.78 0.19 -11.08
C ARG A 299 -14.08 1.26 -11.91
N VAL A 300 -12.82 1.55 -11.59
CA VAL A 300 -11.97 2.54 -12.26
C VAL A 300 -11.63 2.07 -13.68
N LEU A 301 -11.29 0.79 -13.86
CA LEU A 301 -11.07 0.19 -15.17
C LEU A 301 -12.35 0.20 -16.02
N ARG A 302 -13.51 -0.11 -15.42
CA ARG A 302 -14.84 -0.02 -16.07
C ARG A 302 -15.21 1.40 -16.47
N SER A 303 -14.97 2.40 -15.61
CA SER A 303 -15.38 3.78 -15.87
C SER A 303 -14.49 4.52 -16.86
N THR A 304 -13.26 4.05 -17.10
CA THR A 304 -12.29 4.78 -17.94
C THR A 304 -12.15 4.27 -19.37
N GLN A 305 -13.06 3.42 -19.87
CA GLN A 305 -13.03 2.87 -21.23
C GLN A 305 -11.61 2.43 -21.66
N ILE A 306 -10.85 1.85 -20.74
CA ILE A 306 -9.52 1.35 -21.03
C ILE A 306 -9.64 0.22 -22.05
N HIS A 307 -8.79 0.26 -23.08
CA HIS A 307 -8.76 -0.62 -24.26
C HIS A 307 -8.51 -2.09 -23.91
N LEU A 308 -9.49 -2.74 -23.28
CA LEU A 308 -9.74 -4.16 -23.44
C LEU A 308 -10.79 -4.26 -24.55
N GLY A 309 -10.41 -4.91 -25.65
CA GLY A 309 -11.05 -4.81 -26.97
C GLY A 309 -12.58 -4.79 -26.96
N ARG A 310 -13.13 -4.01 -27.89
CA ARG A 310 -14.55 -3.73 -28.19
C ARG A 310 -15.49 -4.94 -28.41
N ARG A 311 -15.11 -6.18 -28.07
CA ARG A 311 -15.82 -7.42 -28.46
C ARG A 311 -16.52 -8.21 -27.35
N LEU A 312 -16.53 -7.75 -26.09
CA LEU A 312 -17.12 -8.52 -24.97
C LEU A 312 -18.33 -7.83 -24.30
N TRP A 313 -18.94 -6.84 -24.95
CA TRP A 313 -19.99 -6.02 -24.32
C TRP A 313 -21.42 -6.55 -24.46
N GLU A 314 -21.62 -7.75 -25.00
CA GLU A 314 -22.97 -8.30 -25.26
C GLU A 314 -23.39 -9.47 -24.36
N THR A 315 -22.58 -9.94 -23.41
CA THR A 315 -22.89 -11.22 -22.71
C THR A 315 -22.78 -11.22 -21.20
N VAL A 316 -23.18 -10.13 -20.53
CA VAL A 316 -23.58 -10.22 -19.12
C VAL A 316 -24.90 -9.45 -18.92
N GLU A 317 -25.98 -10.02 -19.45
CA GLU A 317 -27.31 -9.76 -18.90
C GLU A 317 -27.36 -10.30 -17.47
N LEU A 318 -27.79 -9.45 -16.55
CA LEU A 318 -28.09 -9.80 -15.17
C LEU A 318 -29.38 -10.63 -15.15
N GLU A 319 -29.28 -11.95 -15.06
CA GLU A 319 -30.33 -12.76 -14.42
C GLU A 319 -30.32 -12.44 -12.92
N GLY A 320 -31.39 -12.08 -12.20
CA GLY A 320 -32.81 -11.88 -12.46
C GLY A 320 -33.40 -11.10 -11.26
N PRO A 321 -34.73 -10.93 -11.16
CA PRO A 321 -35.36 -9.76 -10.55
C PRO A 321 -35.59 -9.89 -9.04
N VAL A 322 -35.51 -8.77 -8.32
CA VAL A 322 -36.22 -8.61 -7.04
C VAL A 322 -37.29 -7.55 -7.24
N THR A 323 -38.51 -8.05 -7.11
CA THR A 323 -39.82 -7.41 -7.24
C THR A 323 -39.95 -6.11 -6.46
N ALA A 324 -40.50 -5.11 -7.15
CA ALA A 324 -41.13 -3.95 -6.53
C ALA A 324 -42.47 -4.38 -5.91
N GLU A 325 -42.66 -4.13 -4.61
CA GLU A 325 -43.99 -3.99 -4.05
C GLU A 325 -44.19 -2.53 -3.63
N LYS A 326 -45.23 -1.96 -4.25
CA LYS A 326 -45.87 -0.68 -3.92
C LYS A 326 -46.59 -0.85 -2.58
N TYR A 327 -46.38 0.06 -1.63
CA TYR A 327 -47.33 1.10 -1.20
C TYR A 327 -46.71 1.90 -0.05
#